data_AF-A0A7S0TBA0-F1
#
_entry.id   AF-A0A7S0TBA0-F1
#
_cell.length_a   1.000
_cell.length_b   1.000
_cell.length_c   1.000
_cell.angle_alpha   90.00
_cell.angle_beta   90.00
_cell.angle_gamma   90.00
#
_symmetry.space_group_name_H-M   'P 1'
#
loop_
_entity.id
_entity.type
_entity.pdbx_description
1 polymer ?
#
loop_
_entity_poly.entity_id
_entity_poly.type
_entity_poly.pdbx_seq_one_letter_code
_entity_poly.pdbx_strand_id
1 'polypeptide(L)'
;MAENKNLVNRPDEDIEPQERYSSSDVIAAAEELKFNQAQKKEVVENKVKAGKISKAEAQSELKRAYHTLAQTYDKATLEKEYQTSMEDGLTDAKAEEFLQQYGLNELTPPKHDPWWLRLAKAIFGGFFNVLLWVGSVLCFVAYGIDPAEIKDATNLYLGIVLAVVVTLTGIFGYY
;
A
#
# COMPACT_ATOMS: atom_id res chain seq x y z
N MET A 1 -32.01 14.01 -20.99
CA MET A 1 -32.06 12.75 -20.23
C MET A 1 -31.40 11.68 -21.07
N ALA A 2 -30.08 11.56 -21.00
CA ALA A 2 -29.35 10.49 -21.69
C ALA A 2 -29.06 9.41 -20.65
N GLU A 3 -29.78 8.30 -20.75
CA GLU A 3 -29.62 7.11 -19.92
C GLU A 3 -28.27 6.46 -20.24
N ASN A 4 -27.33 6.53 -19.31
CA ASN A 4 -25.97 6.04 -19.47
C ASN A 4 -25.96 4.51 -19.40
N LYS A 5 -25.99 3.85 -20.57
CA LYS A 5 -26.05 2.39 -20.76
C LYS A 5 -24.78 1.63 -20.35
N ASN A 6 -23.80 2.24 -19.69
CA ASN A 6 -22.56 1.58 -19.26
C ASN A 6 -22.59 0.97 -17.84
N LEU A 7 -23.76 0.90 -17.20
CA LEU A 7 -23.89 0.35 -15.84
C LEU A 7 -24.15 -1.16 -15.80
N VAL A 8 -24.23 -1.84 -16.94
CA VAL A 8 -24.57 -3.27 -17.02
C VAL A 8 -23.43 -4.05 -17.64
N ASN A 9 -22.49 -4.48 -16.80
CA ASN A 9 -21.63 -5.68 -16.91
C ASN A 9 -20.36 -5.49 -16.05
N ARG A 10 -20.48 -5.60 -14.72
CA ARG A 10 -19.36 -6.04 -13.90
C ARG A 10 -19.68 -7.48 -13.49
N PRO A 11 -18.92 -8.50 -13.92
CA PRO A 11 -19.03 -9.82 -13.31
C PRO A 11 -18.79 -9.64 -11.81
N ASP A 12 -19.50 -10.41 -10.99
CA ASP A 12 -19.44 -10.34 -9.53
C ASP A 12 -17.98 -10.44 -9.04
N GLU A 13 -17.29 -9.30 -8.92
CA GLU A 13 -16.01 -9.22 -8.23
C GLU A 13 -16.34 -9.33 -6.75
N ASP A 14 -15.99 -10.47 -6.17
CA ASP A 14 -16.02 -10.74 -4.74
C ASP A 14 -15.60 -9.49 -3.98
N ILE A 15 -16.53 -8.91 -3.22
CA ILE A 15 -16.28 -7.71 -2.41
C ILE A 15 -15.27 -8.13 -1.33
N GLU A 16 -13.97 -7.98 -1.61
CA GLU A 16 -12.93 -8.32 -0.66
C GLU A 16 -13.01 -7.38 0.55
N PRO A 17 -12.91 -7.91 1.79
CA PRO A 17 -12.94 -7.09 2.99
C PRO A 17 -11.79 -6.08 3.00
N GLN A 18 -12.07 -4.83 3.40
CA GLN A 18 -11.06 -3.77 3.50
C GLN A 18 -9.81 -4.23 4.25
N GLU A 19 -8.62 -3.95 3.68
CA GLU A 19 -7.34 -4.15 4.35
C GLU A 19 -7.38 -3.47 5.72
N ARG A 20 -7.32 -4.29 6.78
CA ARG A 20 -7.13 -3.77 8.13
C ARG A 20 -5.68 -3.28 8.23
N TYR A 21 -5.45 -2.00 8.01
CA TYR A 21 -4.19 -1.39 8.41
C TYR A 21 -3.93 -1.71 9.88
N SER A 22 -2.74 -2.23 10.17
CA SER A 22 -2.32 -2.36 11.55
C SER A 22 -2.36 -0.98 12.19
N SER A 23 -2.84 -0.88 13.43
CA SER A 23 -2.86 0.39 14.16
C SER A 23 -1.49 1.05 14.18
N SER A 24 -0.40 0.26 14.14
CA SER A 24 0.98 0.76 14.02
C SER A 24 1.23 1.54 12.73
N ASP A 25 0.68 1.10 11.61
CA ASP A 25 1.02 1.62 10.29
C ASP A 25 0.26 2.93 10.02
N VAL A 26 -0.98 3.01 10.51
CA VAL A 26 -1.77 4.26 10.50
C VAL A 26 -1.11 5.33 11.37
N ILE A 27 -0.62 4.93 12.55
CA ILE A 27 0.07 5.85 13.46
C ILE A 27 1.40 6.31 12.84
N ALA A 28 2.17 5.40 12.24
CA ALA A 28 3.44 5.70 11.59
C ALA A 28 3.25 6.66 10.40
N ALA A 29 2.26 6.40 9.52
CA ALA A 29 1.96 7.28 8.40
C ALA A 29 1.50 8.68 8.84
N ALA A 30 0.68 8.74 9.90
CA ALA A 30 0.25 10.02 10.48
C ALA A 30 1.41 10.79 11.12
N GLU A 31 2.33 10.10 11.77
CA GLU A 31 3.54 10.68 12.38
C GLU A 31 4.51 11.18 11.31
N GLU A 32 4.70 10.43 10.22
CA GLU A 32 5.53 10.84 9.09
C GLU A 32 4.96 12.09 8.39
N LEU A 33 3.65 12.18 8.19
CA LEU A 33 2.99 13.37 7.65
C LEU A 33 3.21 14.60 8.55
N LYS A 34 3.05 14.44 9.87
CA LYS A 34 3.31 15.53 10.83
C LYS A 34 4.77 15.97 10.83
N PHE A 35 5.69 15.02 10.75
CA PHE A 35 7.13 15.28 10.69
C PHE A 35 7.51 16.04 9.41
N ASN A 36 7.04 15.58 8.26
CA ASN A 36 7.27 16.24 6.97
C ASN A 36 6.68 17.66 6.93
N GLN A 37 5.52 17.88 7.56
CA GLN A 37 4.92 19.21 7.71
C GLN A 37 5.76 20.13 8.63
N ALA A 38 6.23 19.61 9.77
CA ALA A 38 7.07 20.36 10.70
C ALA A 38 8.41 20.77 10.08
N GLN A 39 9.07 19.84 9.37
CA GLN A 39 10.31 20.13 8.65
C GLN A 39 10.13 21.20 7.57
N LYS A 40 9.07 21.11 6.76
CA LYS A 40 8.78 22.14 5.75
C LYS A 40 8.56 23.51 6.38
N LYS A 41 7.86 23.57 7.53
CA LYS A 41 7.66 24.82 8.27
C LYS A 41 8.97 25.42 8.77
N GLU A 42 9.86 24.60 9.34
CA GLU A 42 11.15 25.06 9.84
C GLU A 42 12.04 25.59 8.70
N VAL A 43 12.06 24.91 7.55
CA VAL A 43 12.81 25.36 6.36
C VAL A 43 12.32 26.72 5.87
N VAL A 44 10.99 26.92 5.82
CA VAL A 44 10.39 28.20 5.43
C VAL A 44 10.75 29.29 6.43
N GLU A 45 10.67 29.03 7.73
CA GLU A 45 11.06 29.99 8.78
C GLU A 45 12.55 30.35 8.71
N ASN A 46 13.43 29.38 8.45
CA ASN A 46 14.86 29.62 8.30
C ASN A 46 15.19 30.45 7.05
N LYS A 47 14.46 30.26 5.96
CA LYS A 47 14.60 31.09 4.75
C LYS A 47 14.11 32.54 4.98
N VAL A 48 13.09 32.74 5.80
CA VAL A 48 12.63 34.09 6.22
C VAL A 48 13.70 34.75 7.11
N LYS A 49 14.25 34.02 8.09
CA LYS A 49 15.35 34.52 8.94
C LYS A 49 16.60 34.87 8.13
N ALA A 50 16.87 34.11 7.06
CA ALA A 50 17.96 34.38 6.11
C ALA A 50 17.67 35.50 5.10
N GLY A 51 16.49 36.14 5.16
CA GLY A 51 16.10 37.25 4.27
C GLY A 51 15.87 36.87 2.81
N LYS A 52 15.77 35.57 2.49
CA LYS A 52 15.63 35.07 1.11
C LYS A 52 14.18 35.13 0.59
N ILE A 53 13.19 35.16 1.48
CA ILE A 53 11.77 35.24 1.13
C ILE A 53 11.05 36.22 2.07
N SER A 54 10.04 36.91 1.53
CA SER A 54 9.17 37.79 2.31
C SER A 54 8.26 36.97 3.24
N LYS A 55 7.84 37.57 4.36
CA LYS A 55 6.90 36.96 5.32
C LYS A 55 5.55 36.59 4.66
N ALA A 56 5.12 37.35 3.65
CA ALA A 56 3.88 37.09 2.91
C ALA A 56 4.03 35.90 1.95
N GLU A 57 5.20 35.74 1.33
CA GLU A 57 5.53 34.61 0.44
C GLU A 57 5.72 33.32 1.23
N ALA A 58 6.36 33.39 2.40
CA ALA A 58 6.47 32.28 3.33
C ALA A 58 5.10 31.77 3.78
N GLN A 59 4.15 32.67 4.04
CA GLN A 59 2.80 32.31 4.45
C GLN A 59 2.01 31.66 3.30
N SER A 60 2.24 32.05 2.05
CA SER A 60 1.60 31.43 0.89
C SER A 60 2.18 30.06 0.56
N GLU A 61 3.51 29.88 0.68
CA GLU A 61 4.15 28.56 0.57
C GLU A 61 3.67 27.60 1.65
N LEU A 62 3.54 28.08 2.90
CA LEU A 62 3.04 27.26 3.99
C LEU A 62 1.58 26.84 3.76
N LYS A 63 0.73 27.76 3.28
CA LYS A 63 -0.66 27.45 2.92
C LYS A 63 -0.75 26.40 1.81
N ARG A 64 0.12 26.47 0.79
CA ARG A 64 0.20 25.47 -0.29
C ARG A 64 0.67 24.10 0.18
N ALA A 65 1.46 24.04 1.26
CA ALA A 65 1.93 22.79 1.84
C ALA A 65 0.81 22.00 2.57
N TYR A 66 -0.31 22.65 2.90
CA TYR A 66 -1.48 22.01 3.50
C TYR A 66 -2.59 21.85 2.45
N HIS A 67 -2.85 20.62 2.01
CA HIS A 67 -3.89 20.31 1.02
C HIS A 67 -5.34 20.59 1.50
N THR A 68 -5.55 20.82 2.80
CA THR A 68 -6.90 20.86 3.41
C THR A 68 -7.29 22.24 3.95
N LEU A 69 -6.98 23.32 3.24
CA LEU A 69 -7.38 24.70 3.62
C LEU A 69 -8.49 25.28 2.74
N ALA A 70 -9.12 24.46 1.88
CA ALA A 70 -10.19 24.90 0.98
C ALA A 70 -11.31 25.66 1.72
N GLN A 71 -11.66 25.22 2.93
CA GLN A 71 -12.68 25.87 3.78
C GLN A 71 -12.29 27.25 4.32
N THR A 72 -11.04 27.68 4.18
CA THR A 72 -10.55 28.98 4.69
C THR A 72 -10.49 30.04 3.57
N TYR A 73 -10.70 29.66 2.31
CA TYR A 73 -10.66 30.60 1.19
C TYR A 73 -11.97 31.36 1.01
N ASP A 74 -11.84 32.56 0.45
CA ASP A 74 -12.99 33.34 -0.01
C ASP A 74 -13.62 32.71 -1.25
N LYS A 75 -14.93 32.92 -1.44
CA LYS A 75 -15.71 32.32 -2.53
C LYS A 75 -15.13 32.63 -3.90
N ALA A 76 -14.73 33.89 -4.14
CA ALA A 76 -14.15 34.29 -5.43
C ALA A 76 -12.79 33.64 -5.72
N THR A 77 -12.04 33.32 -4.66
CA THR A 77 -10.76 32.61 -4.79
C THR A 77 -11.01 31.13 -5.11
N LEU A 78 -12.04 30.54 -4.51
CA LEU A 78 -12.43 29.13 -4.72
C LEU A 78 -12.90 28.89 -6.16
N GLU A 79 -13.76 29.77 -6.69
CA GLU A 79 -14.28 29.68 -8.07
C GLU A 79 -13.15 29.74 -9.11
N LYS A 80 -12.14 30.58 -8.86
CA LYS A 80 -10.98 30.71 -9.74
C LYS A 80 -10.07 29.49 -9.69
N GLU A 81 -9.82 28.93 -8.50
CA GLU A 81 -8.91 27.78 -8.31
C GLU A 81 -9.50 26.50 -8.90
N TYR A 82 -10.78 26.20 -8.59
CA TYR A 82 -11.48 24.99 -9.06
C TYR A 82 -12.20 25.18 -10.39
N GLN A 83 -12.09 26.38 -10.99
CA GLN A 83 -12.69 26.75 -12.27
C GLN A 83 -14.20 26.46 -12.38
N THR A 84 -14.92 26.65 -11.28
CA THR A 84 -16.36 26.39 -11.12
C THR A 84 -17.11 27.68 -10.83
N SER A 85 -18.41 27.73 -11.17
CA SER A 85 -19.33 28.79 -10.73
C SER A 85 -20.10 28.33 -9.48
N MET A 86 -20.36 29.21 -8.51
CA MET A 86 -21.23 28.88 -7.37
C MET A 86 -22.73 28.94 -7.67
N GLU A 87 -23.13 29.62 -8.75
CA GLU A 87 -24.54 29.73 -9.14
C GLU A 87 -24.96 28.56 -10.05
N ASP A 88 -24.15 28.25 -11.06
CA ASP A 88 -24.48 27.29 -12.12
C ASP A 88 -23.66 26.00 -12.06
N GLY A 89 -22.64 25.92 -11.19
CA GLY A 89 -21.75 24.78 -11.08
C GLY A 89 -20.74 24.67 -12.23
N LEU A 90 -20.42 23.43 -12.62
CA LEU A 90 -19.46 23.09 -13.67
C LEU A 90 -20.21 22.70 -14.95
N THR A 91 -19.65 23.03 -16.12
CA THR A 91 -20.23 22.63 -17.40
C THR A 91 -19.97 21.14 -17.70
N ASP A 92 -20.89 20.49 -18.41
CA ASP A 92 -20.77 19.07 -18.76
C ASP A 92 -19.46 18.74 -19.49
N ALA A 93 -19.01 19.64 -20.38
CA ALA A 93 -17.75 19.48 -21.11
C ALA A 93 -16.52 19.51 -20.19
N LYS A 94 -16.51 20.39 -19.17
CA LYS A 94 -15.43 20.42 -18.17
C LYS A 94 -15.50 19.25 -17.21
N ALA A 95 -16.72 18.81 -16.86
CA ALA A 95 -16.89 17.63 -16.02
C ALA A 95 -16.30 16.37 -16.69
N GLU A 96 -16.50 16.22 -18.01
CA GLU A 96 -15.90 15.13 -18.78
C GLU A 96 -14.37 15.25 -18.89
N GLU A 97 -13.84 16.47 -19.10
CA GLU A 97 -12.39 16.73 -19.09
C GLU A 97 -11.76 16.33 -17.74
N PHE A 98 -12.37 16.74 -16.63
CA PHE A 98 -11.91 16.39 -15.28
C PHE A 98 -12.04 14.89 -15.00
N LEU A 99 -13.08 14.23 -15.51
CA LEU A 99 -13.23 12.78 -15.36
C LEU A 99 -12.15 12.01 -16.13
N GLN A 100 -11.77 12.48 -17.32
CA GLN A 100 -10.66 11.89 -18.08
C GLN A 100 -9.30 12.15 -17.41
N GLN A 101 -9.12 13.31 -16.77
CA GLN A 101 -7.86 13.69 -16.13
C GLN A 101 -7.66 13.04 -14.76
N TYR A 102 -8.68 13.04 -13.90
CA TYR A 102 -8.58 12.59 -12.51
C TYR A 102 -9.12 11.18 -12.27
N GLY A 103 -9.90 10.65 -13.21
CA GLY A 103 -10.58 9.36 -13.08
C GLY A 103 -11.89 9.47 -12.31
N LEU A 104 -12.51 8.31 -12.06
CA LEU A 104 -13.73 8.21 -11.28
C LEU A 104 -13.43 8.57 -9.81
N ASN A 105 -14.37 9.23 -9.15
CA ASN A 105 -14.31 9.50 -7.71
C ASN A 105 -14.67 8.21 -6.93
N GLU A 106 -13.87 7.16 -7.12
CA GLU A 106 -13.94 5.90 -6.40
C GLU A 106 -12.60 5.65 -5.71
N LEU A 107 -12.65 5.08 -4.50
CA LEU A 107 -11.43 4.67 -3.82
C LEU A 107 -10.85 3.48 -4.57
N THR A 108 -9.64 3.64 -5.11
CA THR A 108 -8.93 2.51 -5.72
C THR A 108 -8.73 1.44 -4.64
N PRO A 109 -9.28 0.22 -4.82
CA PRO A 109 -9.04 -0.85 -3.87
C PRO A 109 -7.53 -1.14 -3.81
N PRO A 110 -6.99 -1.47 -2.64
CA PRO A 110 -5.57 -1.73 -2.49
C PRO A 110 -5.14 -2.92 -3.36
N LYS A 111 -3.87 -2.90 -3.79
CA LYS A 111 -3.31 -4.01 -4.58
C LYS A 111 -3.16 -5.23 -3.67
N HIS A 112 -3.89 -6.28 -3.97
CA HIS A 112 -3.84 -7.52 -3.19
C HIS A 112 -2.85 -8.53 -3.77
N ASP A 113 -2.12 -9.20 -2.88
CA ASP A 113 -1.27 -10.34 -3.24
C ASP A 113 -2.13 -11.61 -3.44
N PRO A 114 -1.88 -12.41 -4.49
CA PRO A 114 -2.64 -13.63 -4.71
C PRO A 114 -2.48 -14.62 -3.55
N TRP A 115 -3.51 -15.45 -3.32
CA TRP A 115 -3.59 -16.36 -2.17
C TRP A 115 -2.40 -17.32 -2.06
N TRP A 116 -1.85 -17.79 -3.18
CA TRP A 116 -0.69 -18.69 -3.18
C TRP A 116 0.60 -17.98 -2.74
N LEU A 117 0.75 -16.67 -3.01
CA LEU A 117 1.87 -15.86 -2.51
C LEU A 117 1.78 -15.68 -1.00
N ARG A 118 0.57 -15.46 -0.48
CA ARG A 118 0.32 -15.33 0.96
C ARG A 118 0.61 -16.65 1.69
N LEU A 119 0.20 -17.78 1.12
CA LEU A 119 0.53 -19.11 1.63
C LEU A 119 2.06 -19.39 1.58
N ALA A 120 2.74 -19.03 0.50
CA ALA A 120 4.18 -19.19 0.39
C ALA A 120 4.93 -18.33 1.44
N LYS A 121 4.47 -17.10 1.69
CA LYS A 121 4.99 -16.26 2.78
C LYS A 121 4.78 -16.90 4.16
N ALA A 122 3.65 -17.57 4.40
CA ALA A 122 3.42 -18.30 5.66
C ALA A 122 4.37 -19.52 5.81
N ILE A 123 4.60 -20.27 4.73
CA ILE A 123 5.44 -21.47 4.76
C ILE A 123 6.95 -21.13 4.82
N PHE A 124 7.40 -20.05 4.17
CA PHE A 124 8.83 -19.71 4.05
C PHE A 124 9.26 -18.42 4.77
N GLY A 125 8.33 -17.65 5.33
CA GLY A 125 8.64 -16.33 5.91
C GLY A 125 9.12 -16.35 7.36
N GLY A 126 8.78 -17.39 8.13
CA GLY A 126 9.23 -17.51 9.52
C GLY A 126 10.69 -17.94 9.62
N PHE A 127 11.47 -17.28 10.48
CA PHE A 127 12.88 -17.65 10.74
C PHE A 127 13.02 -19.15 11.04
N PHE A 128 12.17 -19.67 11.92
CA PHE A 128 12.15 -21.10 12.25
C PHE A 128 11.79 -22.00 11.06
N ASN A 129 10.82 -21.60 10.23
CA ASN A 129 10.44 -22.37 9.04
C ASN A 129 11.57 -22.44 8.01
N VAL A 130 12.31 -21.34 7.83
CA VAL A 130 13.51 -21.33 6.97
C VAL A 130 14.57 -22.28 7.49
N LEU A 131 14.83 -22.29 8.81
CA LEU A 131 15.78 -23.22 9.43
C LEU A 131 15.39 -24.69 9.16
N LEU A 132 14.10 -25.02 9.25
CA LEU A 132 13.63 -26.39 9.00
C LEU A 132 13.68 -26.78 7.51
N TRP A 133 13.41 -25.86 6.59
CA TRP A 133 13.60 -26.10 5.15
C TRP A 133 15.06 -26.35 4.82
N VAL A 134 15.99 -25.56 5.39
CA VAL A 134 17.43 -25.78 5.23
C VAL A 134 17.84 -27.14 5.81
N GLY A 135 17.30 -27.52 6.98
CA GLY A 135 17.52 -28.84 7.57
C GLY A 135 17.02 -29.99 6.68
N SER A 136 15.81 -29.86 6.10
CA SER A 136 15.25 -30.85 5.17
C SER A 136 16.11 -30.99 3.90
N VAL A 137 16.54 -29.87 3.31
CA VAL A 137 17.46 -29.86 2.16
C VAL A 137 18.79 -30.52 2.52
N LEU A 138 19.33 -30.26 3.71
CA LEU A 138 20.58 -30.87 4.17
C LEU A 138 20.46 -32.39 4.33
N CYS A 139 19.32 -32.90 4.79
CA CYS A 139 19.04 -34.34 4.87
C CYS A 139 19.00 -35.00 3.47
N PHE A 140 18.45 -34.31 2.46
CA PHE A 140 18.47 -34.79 1.08
C PHE A 140 19.88 -34.79 0.47
N VAL A 141 20.68 -33.74 0.77
CA VAL A 141 22.08 -33.66 0.31
C VAL A 141 22.93 -34.76 0.96
N ALA A 142 22.76 -35.01 2.26
CA ALA A 142 23.46 -36.08 2.96
C ALA A 142 23.19 -37.45 2.32
N TYR A 143 21.92 -37.77 2.05
CA TYR A 143 21.55 -38.99 1.33
C TYR A 143 22.14 -39.07 -0.10
N GLY A 144 22.29 -37.93 -0.77
CA GLY A 144 22.90 -37.86 -2.11
C GLY A 144 24.41 -38.14 -2.13
N ILE A 145 25.11 -37.85 -1.04
CA ILE A 145 26.56 -38.04 -0.89
C ILE A 145 26.89 -39.45 -0.37
N ASP A 146 25.95 -40.11 0.31
CA ASP A 146 26.15 -41.45 0.86
C ASP A 146 26.52 -42.50 -0.23
N PRO A 147 27.62 -43.27 -0.04
CA PRO A 147 28.09 -44.24 -1.01
C PRO A 147 27.07 -45.38 -1.20
N ALA A 148 26.94 -45.88 -2.42
CA ALA A 148 25.91 -46.84 -2.82
C ALA A 148 25.88 -48.16 -1.99
N GLU A 149 27.01 -48.54 -1.39
CA GLU A 149 27.13 -49.73 -0.53
C GLU A 149 26.56 -49.53 0.89
N ILE A 150 26.40 -48.27 1.35
CA ILE A 150 25.92 -47.88 2.69
C ILE A 150 24.81 -46.82 2.53
N LYS A 151 23.93 -47.01 1.54
CA LYS A 151 22.80 -46.09 1.31
C LYS A 151 21.68 -46.37 2.31
N ASP A 152 21.82 -45.78 3.50
CA ASP A 152 20.75 -45.81 4.50
C ASP A 152 19.66 -44.78 4.15
N ALA A 153 18.44 -45.27 3.95
CA ALA A 153 17.28 -44.43 3.64
C ALA A 153 16.85 -43.53 4.82
N THR A 154 17.49 -43.65 5.99
CA THR A 154 17.19 -42.88 7.20
C THR A 154 17.25 -41.37 6.97
N ASN A 155 18.30 -40.90 6.28
CA ASN A 155 18.45 -39.47 5.96
C ASN A 155 17.34 -38.96 5.03
N LEU A 156 16.88 -39.81 4.09
CA LEU A 156 15.77 -39.52 3.20
C LEU A 156 14.43 -39.42 3.97
N TYR A 157 14.15 -40.39 4.85
CA TYR A 157 12.94 -40.36 5.68
C TYR A 157 12.91 -39.15 6.60
N LEU A 158 14.05 -38.82 7.24
CA LEU A 158 14.17 -37.64 8.08
C LEU A 158 13.89 -36.35 7.27
N GLY A 159 14.45 -36.22 6.07
CA GLY A 159 14.21 -35.08 5.18
C GLY A 159 12.75 -34.93 4.78
N ILE A 160 12.07 -36.04 4.43
CA ILE A 160 10.64 -36.04 4.05
C ILE A 160 9.76 -35.66 5.24
N VAL A 161 10.00 -36.24 6.42
CA VAL A 161 9.23 -35.93 7.64
C VAL A 161 9.38 -34.46 8.00
N LEU A 162 10.60 -33.90 7.89
CA LEU A 162 10.85 -32.47 8.10
C LEU A 162 10.11 -31.59 7.08
N ALA A 163 10.06 -31.95 5.81
CA ALA A 163 9.30 -31.19 4.81
C ALA A 163 7.80 -31.21 5.08
N VAL A 164 7.25 -32.37 5.46
CA VAL A 164 5.82 -32.53 5.77
C VAL A 164 5.42 -31.75 7.02
N VAL A 165 6.19 -31.85 8.11
CA VAL A 165 5.86 -31.13 9.35
C VAL A 165 5.88 -29.62 9.12
N VAL A 166 6.87 -29.10 8.39
CA VAL A 166 6.98 -27.66 8.08
C VAL A 166 5.81 -27.18 7.23
N THR A 167 5.42 -27.98 6.24
CA THR A 167 4.29 -27.65 5.36
C THR A 167 2.99 -27.60 6.15
N LEU A 168 2.74 -28.59 7.01
CA LEU A 168 1.55 -28.61 7.88
C LEU A 168 1.55 -27.44 8.87
N THR A 169 2.68 -27.16 9.53
CA THR A 169 2.78 -26.01 10.44
C THR A 169 2.60 -24.67 9.70
N GLY A 170 3.04 -24.58 8.45
CA GLY A 170 2.86 -23.38 7.62
C GLY A 170 1.41 -23.19 7.17
N ILE A 171 0.69 -24.28 6.85
CA ILE A 171 -0.75 -24.24 6.53
C ILE A 171 -1.56 -23.81 7.76
N PHE A 172 -1.28 -24.36 8.94
CA PHE A 172 -1.91 -23.93 10.18
C PHE A 172 -1.54 -22.49 10.59
N GLY A 173 -0.39 -21.98 10.14
CA GLY A 173 -0.02 -20.58 10.34
C GLY A 173 -0.70 -19.62 9.36
N TYR A 174 -1.24 -20.13 8.25
CA TYR A 174 -1.97 -19.34 7.25
C TYR A 174 -3.46 -19.21 7.58
N TYR A 175 -4.05 -20.23 8.21
CA TYR A 175 -5.45 -20.25 8.65
C TYR A 175 -5.61 -19.69 10.07
#